data_AF-A0A517MNI2-F1
#
_entry.id   AF-A0A517MNI2-F1
#
_cell.length_a   1.000
_cell.length_b   1.000
_cell.length_c   1.000
_cell.angle_alpha   90.00
_cell.angle_beta   90.00
_cell.angle_gamma   90.00
#
_symmetry.space_group_name_H-M   'P 1'
#
loop_
_entity.id
_entity.type
_entity.pdbx_description
1 polymer ?
#
loop_
_entity_poly.entity_id
_entity_poly.type
_entity_poly.pdbx_seq_one_letter_code
_entity_poly.pdbx_strand_id
1 'polypeptide(L)'
;MNHPMPPETQPVSSPAKPRRNWIIIALLVLFISPIVLTVGVVCLLAFVAVLGGSAAIEQAKLQTEAKLQTEATVVSTQAFSDAPSPGDPLIAEVESPQESPIVESPFVEVDETPRTPEPTSLRFNDLTFSLRFVDKNDSTGTLNEYIPDGETLERWTQMIAVRDQPINVDPATVAQGAAEALQKINPQAPYKLWQSDDGLSHGIDFATWQGDIAEYNIFVYTRSADKKSIASYQYAERAYGDERQAFLDDLKNRRKDLIGEVTEFRFPVLTEQAPPYQLISQP
;
A
#
# COMPACT_ATOMS: atom_id res chain seq x y z
N MET A 1 -6.81 52.70 67.10
CA MET A 1 -6.92 51.39 66.41
C MET A 1 -7.33 51.71 64.98
N ASN A 2 -6.40 51.59 64.03
CA ASN A 2 -6.65 51.87 62.62
C ASN A 2 -7.12 50.59 61.94
N HIS A 3 -8.34 50.60 61.40
CA HIS A 3 -8.85 49.50 60.61
C HIS A 3 -8.23 49.52 59.20
N PRO A 4 -7.70 48.40 58.69
CA PRO A 4 -7.19 48.31 57.33
C PRO A 4 -8.35 48.38 56.32
N MET A 5 -8.17 49.18 55.26
CA MET A 5 -9.09 49.27 54.13
C MET A 5 -9.07 47.96 53.33
N PRO A 6 -10.23 47.51 52.80
CA PRO A 6 -10.27 46.33 51.94
C PRO A 6 -9.62 46.62 50.58
N PRO A 7 -9.00 45.61 49.94
CA PRO A 7 -8.31 45.76 48.67
C PRO A 7 -9.28 46.10 47.53
N GLU A 8 -8.88 47.07 46.72
CA GLU A 8 -9.59 47.57 45.56
C GLU A 8 -9.63 46.50 44.44
N THR A 9 -10.82 46.04 44.10
CA THR A 9 -11.05 45.01 43.09
C THR A 9 -10.75 45.56 41.70
N GLN A 10 -9.69 45.08 41.05
CA GLN A 10 -9.37 45.51 39.69
C GLN A 10 -10.39 45.00 38.68
N PRO A 11 -10.78 45.81 37.69
CA PRO A 11 -11.75 45.43 36.68
C PRO A 11 -11.18 44.35 35.76
N VAL A 12 -11.91 43.24 35.65
CA VAL A 12 -11.62 42.14 34.73
C VAL A 12 -11.69 42.65 33.29
N SER A 13 -10.56 42.58 32.57
CA SER A 13 -10.49 42.99 31.16
C SER A 13 -11.31 42.04 30.29
N SER A 14 -12.32 42.57 29.59
CA SER A 14 -13.10 41.78 28.63
C SER A 14 -12.22 41.24 27.50
N PRO A 15 -12.39 39.97 27.09
CA PRO A 15 -11.62 39.38 26.01
C PRO A 15 -11.86 40.13 24.70
N ALA A 16 -10.78 40.56 24.05
CA ALA A 16 -10.83 41.32 22.83
C ALA A 16 -11.49 40.50 21.69
N LYS A 17 -12.48 41.10 21.03
CA LYS A 17 -13.22 40.49 19.92
C LYS A 17 -12.24 40.21 18.77
N PRO A 18 -12.13 38.97 18.26
CA PRO A 18 -11.19 38.63 17.20
C PRO A 18 -11.54 39.42 15.93
N ARG A 19 -10.62 40.31 15.52
CA ARG A 19 -10.74 41.06 14.27
C ARG A 19 -10.47 40.10 13.11
N ARG A 20 -11.51 39.76 12.34
CA ARG A 20 -11.37 38.99 11.10
C ARG A 20 -10.44 39.75 10.15
N ASN A 21 -9.25 39.20 9.94
CA ASN A 21 -8.26 39.77 9.04
C ASN A 21 -8.53 39.30 7.61
N TRP A 22 -9.36 40.05 6.90
CA TRP A 22 -9.77 39.77 5.52
C TRP A 22 -8.58 39.60 4.54
N ILE A 23 -7.43 40.18 4.87
CA ILE A 23 -6.20 40.03 4.08
C ILE A 23 -5.70 38.59 4.10
N ILE A 24 -5.79 37.88 5.24
CA ILE A 24 -5.36 36.48 5.36
C ILE A 24 -6.28 35.57 4.53
N ILE A 25 -7.59 35.84 4.54
CA ILE A 25 -8.57 35.07 3.74
C ILE A 25 -8.30 35.27 2.25
N ALA A 26 -8.05 36.51 1.82
CA ALA A 26 -7.74 36.81 0.42
C ALA A 26 -6.42 36.14 -0.04
N LEU A 27 -5.40 36.12 0.82
CA LEU A 27 -4.14 35.42 0.54
C LEU A 27 -4.33 33.91 0.46
N LEU A 28 -5.09 33.29 1.37
CA LEU A 28 -5.37 31.85 1.31
C LEU A 28 -6.09 31.48 -0.01
N VAL A 29 -7.06 32.27 -0.45
CA VAL A 29 -7.77 32.00 -1.72
C VAL A 29 -6.86 32.17 -2.93
N LEU A 30 -6.00 33.20 -2.94
CA LEU A 30 -5.08 33.46 -4.07
C LEU A 30 -3.95 32.44 -4.20
N PHE A 31 -3.44 31.93 -3.08
CA PHE A 31 -2.30 31.01 -3.09
C PHE A 31 -2.69 29.53 -3.08
N ILE A 32 -3.84 29.16 -2.52
CA ILE A 32 -4.28 27.75 -2.48
C ILE A 32 -5.02 27.34 -3.76
N SER A 33 -5.83 28.22 -4.36
CA SER A 33 -6.57 27.89 -5.60
C SER A 33 -5.69 27.41 -6.76
N PRO A 34 -4.54 28.04 -7.06
CA PRO A 34 -3.68 27.59 -8.16
C PRO A 34 -3.06 26.22 -7.89
N ILE A 35 -2.72 25.93 -6.63
CA ILE A 35 -2.10 24.66 -6.21
C ILE A 35 -3.10 23.52 -6.31
N VAL A 36 -4.34 23.72 -5.84
CA VAL A 36 -5.39 22.70 -5.96
C VAL A 36 -5.73 22.43 -7.42
N LEU A 37 -5.76 23.48 -8.27
CA LEU A 37 -6.00 23.34 -9.70
C LEU A 37 -4.88 22.54 -10.41
N THR A 38 -3.61 22.86 -10.13
CA THR A 38 -2.49 22.15 -10.76
C THR A 38 -2.41 20.69 -10.32
N VAL A 39 -2.64 20.39 -9.03
CA VAL A 39 -2.71 19.00 -8.55
C VAL A 39 -3.85 18.24 -9.22
N GLY A 40 -5.03 18.84 -9.34
CA GLY A 40 -6.16 18.23 -10.05
C GLY A 40 -5.88 17.90 -11.51
N VAL A 41 -5.21 18.81 -12.24
CA VAL A 41 -4.81 18.59 -13.64
C VAL A 41 -3.76 17.49 -13.77
N VAL A 42 -2.77 17.45 -12.89
CA VAL A 42 -1.73 16.40 -12.90
C VAL A 42 -2.35 15.03 -12.58
N CYS A 43 -3.24 14.94 -11.59
CA CYS A 43 -3.97 13.70 -11.30
C CYS A 43 -4.82 13.24 -12.48
N LEU A 44 -5.53 14.17 -13.15
CA LEU A 44 -6.33 13.84 -14.34
C LEU A 44 -5.48 13.32 -15.49
N LEU A 45 -4.34 13.97 -15.78
CA LEU A 45 -3.42 13.54 -16.84
C LEU A 45 -2.77 12.18 -16.53
N ALA A 46 -2.42 11.92 -15.27
CA ALA A 46 -1.92 10.61 -14.85
C ALA A 46 -2.98 9.52 -15.03
N PHE A 47 -4.25 9.81 -14.70
CA PHE A 47 -5.36 8.89 -14.90
C PHE A 47 -5.61 8.57 -16.38
N VAL A 48 -5.55 9.59 -17.25
CA VAL A 48 -5.67 9.42 -18.71
C VAL A 48 -4.50 8.61 -19.27
N ALA A 49 -3.28 8.80 -18.77
CA ALA A 49 -2.12 8.01 -19.18
C ALA A 49 -2.22 6.53 -18.76
N VAL A 50 -2.72 6.24 -17.56
CA VAL A 50 -2.94 4.87 -17.08
C VAL A 50 -4.04 4.17 -17.88
N LEU A 51 -5.15 4.86 -18.16
CA LEU A 51 -6.25 4.30 -18.97
C LEU A 51 -5.91 4.21 -20.48
N GLY A 52 -5.03 5.08 -20.98
CA GLY A 52 -4.54 5.05 -22.37
C GLY A 52 -3.43 4.02 -22.60
N GLY A 53 -2.64 3.71 -21.58
CA GLY A 53 -1.54 2.74 -21.67
C GLY A 53 -2.02 1.30 -21.89
N SER A 54 -3.17 0.92 -21.33
CA SER A 54 -3.76 -0.41 -21.54
C SER A 54 -4.19 -0.64 -22.99
N ALA A 55 -4.73 0.37 -23.68
CA ALA A 55 -5.10 0.26 -25.09
C ALA A 55 -3.90 0.13 -26.04
N ALA A 56 -2.78 0.81 -25.73
CA ALA A 56 -1.55 0.72 -26.53
C ALA A 56 -0.85 -0.63 -26.37
N ILE A 57 -0.87 -1.21 -25.17
CA ILE A 57 -0.31 -2.54 -24.88
C ILE A 57 -1.12 -3.64 -25.59
N GLU A 58 -2.45 -3.49 -25.64
CA GLU A 58 -3.33 -4.46 -26.31
C GLU A 58 -3.15 -4.44 -27.84
N GLN A 59 -2.96 -3.26 -28.47
CA GLN A 59 -2.66 -3.17 -29.90
C GLN A 59 -1.27 -3.71 -30.26
N ALA A 60 -0.25 -3.49 -29.43
CA ALA A 60 1.09 -4.04 -29.66
C ALA A 60 1.10 -5.57 -29.59
N LYS A 61 0.28 -6.17 -28.71
CA LYS A 61 0.13 -7.63 -28.61
C LYS A 61 -0.57 -8.21 -29.84
N LEU A 62 -1.65 -7.57 -30.31
CA LEU A 62 -2.37 -8.01 -31.52
C LEU A 62 -1.52 -7.91 -32.79
N GLN A 63 -0.68 -6.89 -32.93
CA GLN A 63 0.24 -6.78 -34.06
C GLN A 63 1.36 -7.84 -34.03
N THR A 64 1.81 -8.23 -32.85
CA THR A 64 2.84 -9.27 -32.69
C THR A 64 2.29 -10.66 -33.06
N GLU A 65 1.05 -10.96 -32.68
CA GLU A 65 0.37 -12.23 -33.05
C GLU A 65 0.05 -12.30 -34.55
N ALA A 66 -0.37 -11.19 -35.18
CA ALA A 66 -0.60 -11.13 -36.63
C ALA A 66 0.68 -11.35 -37.44
N LYS A 67 1.83 -10.88 -36.94
CA LYS A 67 3.13 -11.07 -37.61
C LYS A 67 3.61 -12.52 -37.54
N LEU A 68 3.40 -13.21 -36.41
CA LEU A 68 3.77 -14.62 -36.23
C LEU A 68 2.94 -15.59 -37.09
N GLN A 69 1.65 -15.31 -37.32
CA GLN A 69 0.82 -16.13 -38.23
C GLN A 69 1.18 -15.94 -39.71
N THR A 70 1.66 -14.75 -40.08
CA THR A 70 2.08 -14.47 -41.46
C THR A 70 3.39 -15.19 -41.80
N GLU A 71 4.32 -15.30 -40.84
CA GLU A 71 5.59 -16.02 -41.04
C GLU A 71 5.42 -17.56 -41.01
N ALA A 72 4.49 -18.09 -40.20
CA ALA A 72 4.18 -19.53 -40.19
C ALA A 72 3.54 -20.02 -41.49
N THR A 73 2.86 -19.15 -42.24
CA THR A 73 2.22 -19.50 -43.53
C THR A 73 3.23 -19.55 -44.69
N VAL A 74 4.37 -18.87 -44.60
CA VAL A 74 5.36 -18.83 -45.69
C VAL A 74 6.36 -19.99 -45.64
N VAL A 75 6.56 -20.61 -44.47
CA VAL A 75 7.52 -21.72 -44.31
C VAL A 75 6.93 -23.08 -44.69
N SER A 76 5.60 -23.20 -44.85
CA SER A 76 4.95 -24.48 -45.17
C SER A 76 4.85 -24.81 -46.68
N THR A 77 5.40 -23.98 -47.57
CA THR A 77 5.28 -24.18 -49.04
C THR A 77 6.53 -24.73 -49.72
N GLN A 78 7.55 -25.17 -48.96
CA GLN A 78 8.81 -25.62 -49.56
C GLN A 78 9.39 -26.87 -48.91
N ALA A 79 8.63 -27.95 -48.92
CA ALA A 79 9.17 -29.32 -48.95
C ALA A 79 8.00 -30.27 -49.18
N PHE A 80 7.79 -30.76 -50.40
CA PHE A 80 7.26 -32.11 -50.64
C PHE A 80 7.29 -32.40 -52.15
N SER A 81 8.40 -32.99 -52.59
CA SER A 81 8.51 -33.74 -53.84
C SER A 81 9.29 -35.00 -53.52
N ASP A 82 8.58 -36.13 -53.37
CA ASP A 82 8.93 -37.49 -53.83
C ASP A 82 8.10 -38.56 -53.07
N ALA A 83 7.01 -39.01 -53.73
CA ALA A 83 6.43 -40.38 -53.91
C ALA A 83 6.43 -41.46 -52.78
N PRO A 84 5.68 -42.60 -52.88
CA PRO A 84 4.42 -42.93 -53.58
C PRO A 84 3.36 -43.73 -52.75
N SER A 85 2.14 -43.78 -53.31
CA SER A 85 1.11 -44.86 -53.36
C SER A 85 0.27 -45.28 -52.13
N PRO A 86 -1.04 -45.63 -52.32
CA PRO A 86 -2.05 -45.77 -51.28
C PRO A 86 -2.34 -47.24 -50.89
N GLY A 87 -2.67 -47.47 -49.62
CA GLY A 87 -3.13 -48.77 -49.10
C GLY A 87 -4.09 -48.59 -47.93
N ASP A 88 -5.37 -48.81 -48.22
CA ASP A 88 -6.55 -49.19 -47.41
C ASP A 88 -6.93 -48.51 -46.07
N PRO A 89 -8.25 -48.35 -45.83
CA PRO A 89 -8.79 -47.68 -44.65
C PRO A 89 -9.02 -48.66 -43.49
N LEU A 90 -8.43 -48.39 -42.34
CA LEU A 90 -8.80 -49.03 -41.08
C LEU A 90 -9.79 -48.14 -40.33
N ILE A 91 -11.04 -48.58 -40.36
CA ILE A 91 -12.16 -48.15 -39.52
C ILE A 91 -11.77 -48.44 -38.06
N ALA A 92 -11.62 -47.39 -37.25
CA ALA A 92 -11.52 -47.51 -35.80
C ALA A 92 -12.77 -46.89 -35.16
N GLU A 93 -13.66 -47.81 -34.81
CA GLU A 93 -14.56 -47.84 -33.65
C GLU A 93 -14.72 -46.55 -32.82
N VAL A 94 -15.93 -46.00 -32.89
CA VAL A 94 -16.48 -45.00 -31.98
C VAL A 94 -16.84 -45.73 -30.68
N GLU A 95 -15.98 -45.65 -29.66
CA GLU A 95 -16.33 -46.09 -28.30
C GLU A 95 -17.30 -45.09 -27.64
N SER A 96 -18.37 -45.67 -27.12
CA SER A 96 -19.48 -45.01 -26.43
C SER A 96 -19.03 -44.46 -25.06
N PRO A 97 -19.50 -43.28 -24.63
CA PRO A 97 -19.19 -42.77 -23.29
C PRO A 97 -19.90 -43.62 -22.23
N GLN A 98 -19.14 -44.32 -21.39
CA GLN A 98 -19.67 -44.93 -20.17
C GLN A 98 -20.04 -43.82 -19.17
N GLU A 99 -21.30 -43.82 -18.74
CA GLU A 99 -21.79 -43.02 -17.62
C GLU A 99 -21.10 -43.48 -16.33
N SER A 100 -20.32 -42.57 -15.74
CA SER A 100 -19.73 -42.76 -14.42
C SER A 100 -20.81 -42.73 -13.33
N PRO A 101 -20.74 -43.63 -12.32
CA PRO A 101 -21.67 -43.62 -11.19
C PRO A 101 -21.52 -42.34 -10.35
N ILE A 102 -22.65 -41.74 -10.03
CA ILE A 102 -22.78 -40.62 -9.10
C ILE A 102 -22.33 -41.10 -7.72
N VAL A 103 -21.13 -40.72 -7.30
CA VAL A 103 -20.66 -40.90 -5.93
C VAL A 103 -21.21 -39.74 -5.11
N GLU A 104 -22.16 -40.05 -4.20
CA GLU A 104 -22.65 -39.08 -3.22
C GLU A 104 -21.48 -38.63 -2.34
N SER A 105 -21.10 -37.35 -2.50
CA SER A 105 -20.04 -36.73 -1.71
C SER A 105 -20.44 -36.71 -0.23
N PRO A 106 -19.58 -37.21 0.68
CA PRO A 106 -19.84 -37.11 2.11
C PRO A 106 -19.88 -35.63 2.52
N PHE A 107 -20.96 -35.27 3.22
CA PHE A 107 -21.18 -33.97 3.81
C PHE A 107 -20.00 -33.63 4.73
N VAL A 108 -19.15 -32.69 4.32
CA VAL A 108 -18.03 -32.20 5.13
C VAL A 108 -18.61 -31.35 6.25
N GLU A 109 -18.54 -31.88 7.46
CA GLU A 109 -18.86 -31.15 8.69
C GLU A 109 -17.93 -29.94 8.79
N VAL A 110 -18.51 -28.74 8.70
CA VAL A 110 -17.76 -27.48 8.79
C VAL A 110 -17.29 -27.36 10.23
N ASP A 111 -15.99 -27.55 10.44
CA ASP A 111 -15.33 -27.38 11.74
C ASP A 111 -15.49 -25.91 12.20
N GLU A 112 -16.47 -25.67 13.07
CA GLU A 112 -16.72 -24.38 13.74
C GLU A 112 -15.75 -24.18 14.91
N THR A 113 -14.46 -24.43 14.71
CA THR A 113 -13.44 -24.12 15.73
C THR A 113 -13.50 -22.61 16.02
N PRO A 114 -13.60 -22.18 17.30
CA PRO A 114 -13.68 -20.77 17.63
C PRO A 114 -12.47 -20.01 17.09
N ARG A 115 -12.70 -19.04 16.21
CA ARG A 115 -11.62 -18.17 15.72
C ARG A 115 -11.05 -17.42 16.92
N THR A 116 -9.77 -17.61 17.20
CA THR A 116 -9.02 -16.81 18.16
C THR A 116 -9.19 -15.33 17.76
N PRO A 117 -9.57 -14.43 18.69
CA PRO A 117 -9.71 -13.02 18.36
C PRO A 117 -8.39 -12.47 17.81
N GLU A 118 -8.48 -11.76 16.67
CA GLU A 118 -7.32 -11.15 16.03
C GLU A 118 -6.65 -10.12 16.96
N PRO A 119 -5.31 -10.03 16.96
CA PRO A 119 -4.60 -9.16 17.89
C PRO A 119 -4.90 -7.69 17.61
N THR A 120 -5.50 -7.01 18.58
CA THR A 120 -5.73 -5.55 18.59
C THR A 120 -4.48 -4.77 18.98
N SER A 121 -3.42 -5.45 19.42
CA SER A 121 -2.12 -4.88 19.73
C SER A 121 -0.99 -5.80 19.30
N LEU A 122 0.17 -5.22 19.00
CA LEU A 122 1.40 -5.93 18.63
C LEU A 122 2.60 -5.33 19.35
N ARG A 123 3.67 -6.11 19.52
CA ARG A 123 4.95 -5.62 20.08
C ARG A 123 6.03 -5.61 19.00
N PHE A 124 6.74 -4.50 18.89
CA PHE A 124 7.90 -4.34 18.01
C PHE A 124 8.91 -3.42 18.70
N ASN A 125 10.19 -3.82 18.76
CA ASN A 125 11.27 -3.07 19.42
C ASN A 125 10.91 -2.54 20.81
N ASP A 126 10.40 -3.44 21.65
CA ASP A 126 9.90 -3.19 23.00
C ASP A 126 8.72 -2.23 23.15
N LEU A 127 8.23 -1.65 22.06
CA LEU A 127 7.05 -0.80 22.02
C LEU A 127 5.79 -1.62 21.75
N THR A 128 4.69 -1.20 22.36
CA THR A 128 3.35 -1.72 22.10
C THR A 128 2.65 -0.80 21.13
N PHE A 129 2.17 -1.36 20.03
CA PHE A 129 1.34 -0.67 19.05
C PHE A 129 -0.09 -1.17 19.17
N SER A 130 -1.04 -0.24 19.13
CA SER A 130 -2.47 -0.55 19.15
C SER A 130 -3.07 -0.27 17.77
N LEU A 131 -3.99 -1.13 17.34
CA LEU A 131 -4.74 -0.95 16.10
C LEU A 131 -5.61 0.32 16.20
N ARG A 132 -5.38 1.30 15.34
CA ARG A 132 -6.12 2.58 15.32
C ARG A 132 -6.97 2.79 14.08
N PHE A 133 -6.64 2.13 12.99
CA PHE A 133 -7.34 2.29 11.73
C PHE A 133 -7.53 0.96 11.04
N VAL A 134 -8.74 0.75 10.52
CA VAL A 134 -9.08 -0.35 9.61
C VAL A 134 -9.84 0.27 8.45
N ASP A 135 -9.39 0.03 7.24
CA ASP A 135 -10.11 0.33 6.01
C ASP A 135 -10.30 -0.96 5.21
N LYS A 136 -11.48 -1.13 4.64
CA LYS A 136 -11.81 -2.27 3.77
C LYS A 136 -12.60 -1.77 2.58
N ASN A 137 -12.07 -2.06 1.39
CA ASN A 137 -12.65 -1.67 0.13
C ASN A 137 -12.35 -2.73 -0.93
N ASP A 138 -13.35 -3.20 -1.67
CA ASP A 138 -13.17 -4.27 -2.65
C ASP A 138 -12.15 -3.95 -3.76
N SER A 139 -11.91 -2.66 -4.05
CA SER A 139 -10.97 -2.21 -5.08
C SER A 139 -9.55 -1.97 -4.57
N THR A 140 -9.38 -1.58 -3.30
CA THR A 140 -8.06 -1.25 -2.72
C THR A 140 -7.60 -2.25 -1.65
N GLY A 141 -8.48 -3.20 -1.32
CA GLY A 141 -8.27 -4.27 -0.35
C GLY A 141 -8.52 -3.86 1.10
N THR A 142 -7.79 -4.49 2.01
CA THR A 142 -7.90 -4.22 3.46
C THR A 142 -6.61 -3.61 3.96
N LEU A 143 -6.70 -2.59 4.82
CA LEU A 143 -5.58 -1.89 5.44
C LEU A 143 -5.81 -1.79 6.95
N ASN A 144 -4.80 -2.17 7.72
CA ASN A 144 -4.74 -1.98 9.16
C ASN A 144 -3.54 -1.11 9.52
N GLU A 145 -3.73 -0.08 10.36
CA GLU A 145 -2.65 0.75 10.88
C GLU A 145 -2.59 0.70 12.40
N TYR A 146 -1.39 0.47 12.90
CA TYR A 146 -1.05 0.36 14.31
C TYR A 146 -0.06 1.47 14.64
N ILE A 147 -0.32 2.20 15.73
CA ILE A 147 0.58 3.23 16.25
C ILE A 147 0.79 3.04 17.76
N PRO A 148 1.88 3.57 18.34
CA PRO A 148 2.12 3.52 19.78
C PRO A 148 0.94 4.04 20.62
N ASP A 149 0.82 3.50 21.83
CA ASP A 149 -0.18 3.94 22.78
C ASP A 149 0.01 5.41 23.19
N GLY A 150 -1.10 6.16 23.20
CA GLY A 150 -1.10 7.60 23.51
C GLY A 150 -0.90 8.51 22.30
N GLU A 151 -0.57 7.95 21.13
CA GLU A 151 -0.43 8.71 19.88
C GLU A 151 -1.74 8.73 19.06
N THR A 152 -1.80 9.60 18.04
CA THR A 152 -2.94 9.71 17.13
C THR A 152 -2.52 9.54 15.67
N LEU A 153 -3.47 9.26 14.77
CA LEU A 153 -3.18 9.11 13.34
C LEU A 153 -2.67 10.43 12.72
N GLU A 154 -3.04 11.57 13.30
CA GLU A 154 -2.56 12.90 12.89
C GLU A 154 -1.13 13.17 13.40
N ARG A 155 -0.74 12.57 14.53
CA ARG A 155 0.56 12.79 15.16
C ARG A 155 1.05 11.52 15.86
N TRP A 156 1.94 10.81 15.17
CA TRP A 156 2.58 9.58 15.62
C TRP A 156 4.09 9.63 15.36
N THR A 157 4.85 8.92 16.16
CA THR A 157 6.31 8.80 16.02
C THR A 157 6.71 7.53 15.29
N GLN A 158 5.93 6.46 15.45
CA GLN A 158 6.12 5.19 14.73
C GLN A 158 4.79 4.63 14.25
N MET A 159 4.83 3.87 13.16
CA MET A 159 3.66 3.20 12.60
C MET A 159 4.04 1.84 12.04
N ILE A 160 3.17 0.86 12.26
CA ILE A 160 3.15 -0.41 11.53
C ILE A 160 1.85 -0.48 10.74
N ALA A 161 1.93 -0.75 9.45
CA ALA A 161 0.76 -0.97 8.62
C ALA A 161 0.83 -2.32 7.91
N VAL A 162 -0.32 -2.96 7.78
CA VAL A 162 -0.50 -4.20 7.02
C VAL A 162 -1.58 -3.93 6.00
N ARG A 163 -1.35 -4.31 4.74
CA ARG A 163 -2.33 -4.16 3.68
C ARG A 163 -2.33 -5.39 2.80
N ASP A 164 -3.50 -5.87 2.41
CA ASP A 164 -3.68 -6.84 1.34
C ASP A 164 -4.42 -6.15 0.21
N GLN A 165 -3.85 -6.17 -1.00
CA GLN A 165 -4.40 -5.50 -2.18
C GLN A 165 -4.78 -6.54 -3.23
N PRO A 166 -6.01 -6.54 -3.76
CA PRO A 166 -6.51 -7.54 -4.72
C PRO A 166 -5.95 -7.30 -6.14
N ILE A 167 -4.63 -7.15 -6.24
CA ILE A 167 -3.88 -6.96 -7.48
C ILE A 167 -2.90 -8.11 -7.67
N ASN A 168 -2.87 -8.66 -8.88
CA ASN A 168 -1.91 -9.70 -9.27
C ASN A 168 -0.72 -9.05 -9.99
N VAL A 169 0.14 -8.40 -9.23
CA VAL A 169 1.36 -7.73 -9.71
C VAL A 169 2.57 -8.38 -9.06
N ASP A 170 3.73 -8.32 -9.72
CA ASP A 170 4.97 -8.81 -9.12
C ASP A 170 5.45 -7.88 -7.97
N PRO A 171 5.88 -8.42 -6.80
CA PRO A 171 6.37 -7.59 -5.70
C PRO A 171 7.49 -6.62 -6.08
N ALA A 172 8.41 -7.01 -6.98
CA ALA A 172 9.49 -6.14 -7.44
C ALA A 172 8.93 -4.92 -8.20
N THR A 173 7.91 -5.14 -9.03
CA THR A 173 7.22 -4.08 -9.77
C THR A 173 6.51 -3.11 -8.83
N VAL A 174 5.91 -3.59 -7.73
CA VAL A 174 5.28 -2.72 -6.72
C VAL A 174 6.32 -1.86 -6.02
N ALA A 175 7.45 -2.45 -5.58
CA ALA A 175 8.54 -1.72 -4.95
C ALA A 175 9.14 -0.64 -5.88
N GLN A 176 9.35 -0.99 -7.15
CA GLN A 176 9.82 -0.05 -8.17
C GLN A 176 8.81 1.09 -8.40
N GLY A 177 7.52 0.78 -8.48
CA GLY A 177 6.46 1.79 -8.60
C GLY A 177 6.43 2.75 -7.41
N ALA A 178 6.67 2.26 -6.19
CA ALA A 178 6.79 3.09 -5.00
C ALA A 178 8.00 4.05 -5.08
N ALA A 179 9.16 3.57 -5.56
CA ALA A 179 10.33 4.41 -5.79
C ALA A 179 10.06 5.52 -6.82
N GLU A 180 9.39 5.19 -7.92
CA GLU A 180 9.04 6.16 -8.95
C GLU A 180 8.04 7.21 -8.45
N ALA A 181 7.05 6.80 -7.66
CA ALA A 181 6.12 7.73 -7.02
C ALA A 181 6.83 8.65 -6.03
N LEU A 182 7.71 8.12 -5.20
CA LEU A 182 8.54 8.89 -4.28
C LEU A 182 9.35 9.95 -5.03
N GLN A 183 10.05 9.57 -6.09
CA GLN A 183 10.91 10.49 -6.86
C GLN A 183 10.13 11.59 -7.57
N LYS A 184 8.85 11.37 -7.92
CA LYS A 184 7.99 12.43 -8.46
C LYS A 184 7.63 13.49 -7.42
N ILE A 185 7.47 13.08 -6.16
CA ILE A 185 7.04 13.96 -5.06
C ILE A 185 8.25 14.63 -4.39
N ASN A 186 9.32 13.86 -4.17
CA ASN A 186 10.55 14.30 -3.54
C ASN A 186 11.77 13.74 -4.30
N PRO A 187 12.22 14.42 -5.38
CA PRO A 187 13.32 13.95 -6.23
C PRO A 187 14.69 13.81 -5.54
N GLN A 188 14.82 14.35 -4.32
CA GLN A 188 16.05 14.26 -3.53
C GLN A 188 15.98 13.18 -2.46
N ALA A 189 14.82 12.56 -2.25
CA ALA A 189 14.62 11.51 -1.27
C ALA A 189 15.57 10.34 -1.55
N PRO A 190 16.46 9.97 -0.60
CA PRO A 190 17.25 8.76 -0.73
C PRO A 190 16.33 7.55 -0.55
N TYR A 191 16.50 6.56 -1.41
CA TYR A 191 15.82 5.27 -1.30
C TYR A 191 16.76 4.13 -1.71
N LYS A 192 16.39 2.91 -1.35
CA LYS A 192 17.00 1.70 -1.87
C LYS A 192 15.94 0.63 -2.06
N LEU A 193 16.02 -0.03 -3.21
CA LEU A 193 15.28 -1.26 -3.47
C LEU A 193 16.12 -2.45 -3.03
N TRP A 194 15.45 -3.46 -2.50
CA TRP A 194 16.09 -4.68 -2.03
C TRP A 194 15.16 -5.88 -2.22
N GLN A 195 15.76 -7.07 -2.15
CA GLN A 195 15.07 -8.36 -2.24
C GLN A 195 15.49 -9.20 -1.04
N SER A 196 14.57 -9.99 -0.49
CA SER A 196 14.89 -10.97 0.55
C SER A 196 15.78 -12.10 0.02
N ASP A 197 16.52 -12.77 0.90
CA ASP A 197 17.45 -13.84 0.51
C ASP A 197 16.75 -15.04 -0.16
N ASP A 198 15.49 -15.31 0.20
CA ASP A 198 14.66 -16.35 -0.41
C ASP A 198 14.04 -15.93 -1.76
N GLY A 199 14.20 -14.65 -2.14
CA GLY A 199 13.66 -14.06 -3.35
C GLY A 199 12.14 -13.85 -3.36
N LEU A 200 11.43 -14.20 -2.28
CA LEU A 200 9.96 -14.15 -2.21
C LEU A 200 9.42 -12.74 -1.92
N SER A 201 10.21 -11.93 -1.22
CA SER A 201 9.83 -10.58 -0.82
C SER A 201 10.72 -9.55 -1.51
N HIS A 202 10.12 -8.43 -1.89
CA HIS A 202 10.83 -7.25 -2.37
C HIS A 202 10.46 -6.06 -1.50
N GLY A 203 11.40 -5.16 -1.30
CA GLY A 203 11.15 -4.01 -0.47
C GLY A 203 11.79 -2.75 -0.99
N ILE A 204 11.31 -1.65 -0.42
CA ILE A 204 11.90 -0.33 -0.58
C ILE A 204 12.04 0.27 0.80
N ASP A 205 13.18 0.89 1.06
CA ASP A 205 13.32 1.77 2.20
C ASP A 205 13.73 3.17 1.74
N PHE A 206 13.16 4.21 2.35
CA PHE A 206 13.39 5.59 1.94
C PHE A 206 13.16 6.59 3.06
N ALA A 207 13.85 7.72 2.96
CA ALA A 207 13.56 8.90 3.79
C ALA A 207 12.92 9.99 2.93
N THR A 208 11.88 10.63 3.44
CA THR A 208 11.21 11.77 2.79
C THR A 208 10.96 12.89 3.80
N TRP A 209 10.63 14.07 3.30
CA TRP A 209 10.34 15.24 4.12
C TRP A 209 9.36 16.16 3.41
N GLN A 210 8.46 16.74 4.18
CA GLN A 210 7.51 17.75 3.72
C GLN A 210 7.14 18.66 4.89
N GLY A 211 7.25 19.98 4.69
CA GLY A 211 6.95 20.94 5.75
C GLY A 211 7.83 20.73 6.99
N ASP A 212 7.19 20.48 8.13
CA ASP A 212 7.80 20.25 9.44
C ASP A 212 7.97 18.76 9.77
N ILE A 213 7.78 17.86 8.82
CA ILE A 213 7.90 16.40 9.00
C ILE A 213 9.08 15.86 8.20
N ALA A 214 9.86 14.98 8.83
CA ALA A 214 10.74 14.02 8.17
C ALA A 214 10.24 12.62 8.50
N GLU A 215 10.25 11.72 7.53
CA GLU A 215 9.70 10.37 7.68
C GLU A 215 10.65 9.35 7.05
N TYR A 216 10.90 8.25 7.76
CA TYR A 216 11.59 7.08 7.24
C TYR A 216 10.58 5.95 7.08
N ASN A 217 10.62 5.27 5.94
CA ASN A 217 9.71 4.20 5.60
C ASN A 217 10.49 2.96 5.18
N ILE A 218 9.99 1.80 5.59
CA ILE A 218 10.37 0.49 5.08
C ILE A 218 9.08 -0.19 4.63
N PHE A 219 8.99 -0.53 3.36
CA PHE A 219 7.92 -1.36 2.81
C PHE A 219 8.46 -2.72 2.40
N VAL A 220 7.70 -3.76 2.70
CA VAL A 220 7.95 -5.14 2.31
C VAL A 220 6.72 -5.65 1.55
N TYR A 221 6.94 -6.13 0.33
CA TYR A 221 5.90 -6.66 -0.54
C TYR A 221 6.12 -8.16 -0.75
N THR A 222 5.05 -8.92 -0.62
CA THR A 222 5.02 -10.35 -0.91
C THR A 222 3.73 -10.70 -1.64
N ARG A 223 3.75 -11.80 -2.40
CA ARG A 223 2.49 -12.35 -2.94
C ARG A 223 1.72 -13.02 -1.82
N SER A 224 0.40 -12.90 -1.87
CA SER A 224 -0.47 -13.74 -1.07
C SER A 224 -0.27 -15.23 -1.39
N ALA A 225 -0.67 -16.09 -0.45
CA ALA A 225 -0.56 -17.53 -0.60
C ALA A 225 -1.32 -18.05 -1.85
N ASP A 226 -2.46 -17.43 -2.20
CA ASP A 226 -3.24 -17.77 -3.40
C ASP A 226 -2.73 -17.10 -4.69
N LYS A 227 -1.70 -16.24 -4.58
CA LYS A 227 -1.06 -15.48 -5.66
C LYS A 227 -2.01 -14.53 -6.42
N LYS A 228 -3.15 -14.18 -5.84
CA LYS A 228 -4.13 -13.26 -6.44
C LYS A 228 -4.04 -11.84 -5.90
N SER A 229 -3.37 -11.65 -4.76
CA SER A 229 -3.18 -10.35 -4.12
C SER A 229 -1.70 -10.10 -3.77
N ILE A 230 -1.42 -8.85 -3.42
CA ILE A 230 -0.14 -8.42 -2.86
C ILE A 230 -0.36 -8.01 -1.42
N ALA A 231 0.38 -8.63 -0.52
CA ALA A 231 0.51 -8.17 0.84
C ALA A 231 1.64 -7.14 0.91
N SER A 232 1.36 -6.00 1.53
CA SER A 232 2.30 -4.92 1.82
C SER A 232 2.38 -4.75 3.32
N TYR A 233 3.59 -4.76 3.84
CA TYR A 233 3.91 -4.49 5.23
C TYR A 233 4.74 -3.22 5.32
N GLN A 234 4.39 -2.33 6.23
CA GLN A 234 5.07 -1.06 6.40
C GLN A 234 5.53 -0.93 7.85
N TYR A 235 6.76 -0.45 8.01
CA TYR A 235 7.21 0.22 9.21
C TYR A 235 7.58 1.66 8.84
N ALA A 236 7.16 2.62 9.65
CA ALA A 236 7.49 4.02 9.44
C ALA A 236 7.83 4.72 10.74
N GLU A 237 8.69 5.71 10.66
CA GLU A 237 9.03 6.60 11.76
C GLU A 237 8.98 8.07 11.32
N ARG A 238 8.54 8.95 12.21
CA ARG A 238 8.46 10.40 11.99
C ARG A 238 9.27 11.17 13.01
N ALA A 239 9.90 12.23 12.53
CA ALA A 239 10.43 13.32 13.34
C ALA A 239 9.79 14.64 12.93
N TYR A 240 9.64 15.55 13.90
CA TYR A 240 8.95 16.82 13.73
C TYR A 240 9.83 18.02 14.03
N GLY A 241 9.56 19.14 13.38
CA GLY A 241 10.19 20.43 13.68
C GLY A 241 11.72 20.37 13.64
N ASP A 242 12.34 20.67 14.78
CA ASP A 242 13.79 20.80 14.95
C ASP A 242 14.50 19.44 15.08
N GLU A 243 13.78 18.36 15.38
CA GLU A 243 14.34 17.01 15.55
C GLU A 243 14.68 16.34 14.22
N ARG A 244 14.13 16.85 13.11
CA ARG A 244 14.25 16.22 11.79
C ARG A 244 15.67 16.03 11.32
N GLN A 245 16.54 17.01 11.54
CA GLN A 245 17.92 16.91 11.08
C GLN A 245 18.67 15.82 11.82
N ALA A 246 18.55 15.80 13.15
CA ALA A 246 19.15 14.76 13.99
C ALA A 246 18.61 13.36 13.63
N PHE A 247 17.30 13.25 13.41
CA PHE A 247 16.65 12.03 12.95
C PHE A 247 17.25 11.52 11.62
N LEU A 248 17.33 12.38 10.60
CA LEU A 248 17.86 11.99 9.28
C LEU A 248 19.36 11.65 9.32
N ASP A 249 20.14 12.32 10.16
CA ASP A 249 21.55 12.03 10.33
C ASP A 249 21.79 10.68 11.01
N ASP A 250 20.98 10.36 12.04
CA ASP A 250 21.07 9.11 12.77
C ASP A 250 20.60 7.89 11.96
N LEU A 251 19.67 8.06 11.01
CA LEU A 251 19.19 6.97 10.14
C LEU A 251 20.35 6.20 9.48
N LYS A 252 21.47 6.85 9.18
CA LYS A 252 22.66 6.19 8.60
C LYS A 252 23.22 5.07 9.47
N ASN A 253 23.07 5.19 10.80
CA ASN A 253 23.61 4.25 11.76
C ASN A 253 22.69 3.04 11.97
N ARG A 254 21.38 3.28 12.02
CA ARG A 254 20.37 2.27 12.41
C ARG A 254 19.58 1.66 11.26
N ARG A 255 19.66 2.24 10.05
CA ARG A 255 18.92 1.79 8.86
C ARG A 255 19.03 0.29 8.60
N LYS A 256 20.25 -0.26 8.64
CA LYS A 256 20.47 -1.68 8.33
C LYS A 256 19.76 -2.58 9.33
N ASP A 257 19.87 -2.24 10.61
CA ASP A 257 19.31 -3.04 11.70
C ASP A 257 17.78 -3.00 11.64
N LEU A 258 17.18 -1.82 11.40
CA LEU A 258 15.74 -1.67 11.21
C LEU A 258 15.21 -2.48 10.03
N ILE A 259 15.89 -2.49 8.89
CA ILE A 259 15.47 -3.30 7.74
C ILE A 259 15.49 -4.80 8.13
N GLY A 260 16.52 -5.24 8.86
CA GLY A 260 16.59 -6.60 9.38
C GLY A 260 15.42 -6.93 10.31
N GLU A 261 15.19 -6.09 11.32
CA GLU A 261 14.10 -6.25 12.29
C GLU A 261 12.72 -6.29 11.61
N VAL A 262 12.47 -5.39 10.67
CA VAL A 262 11.20 -5.32 9.92
C VAL A 262 11.01 -6.55 9.02
N THR A 263 12.08 -7.07 8.42
CA THR A 263 12.01 -8.25 7.56
C THR A 263 11.77 -9.53 8.35
N GLU A 264 12.31 -9.61 9.57
CA GLU A 264 12.11 -10.74 10.48
C GLU A 264 10.80 -10.65 11.28
N PHE A 265 10.15 -9.48 11.29
CA PHE A 265 8.94 -9.25 12.05
C PHE A 265 7.76 -10.06 11.52
N ARG A 266 7.05 -10.72 12.44
CA ARG A 266 5.82 -11.45 12.13
C ARG A 266 4.63 -10.51 12.18
N PHE A 267 4.28 -9.95 11.03
CA PHE A 267 3.11 -9.09 10.89
C PHE A 267 1.81 -9.84 11.24
N PRO A 268 0.84 -9.15 11.87
CA PRO A 268 -0.44 -9.76 12.21
C PRO A 268 -1.26 -10.08 10.96
N VAL A 269 -2.22 -10.99 11.10
CA VAL A 269 -3.26 -11.19 10.10
C VAL A 269 -4.19 -9.98 10.08
N LEU A 270 -4.69 -9.61 8.91
CA LEU A 270 -5.62 -8.50 8.76
C LEU A 270 -6.95 -8.82 9.46
N THR A 271 -7.39 -7.89 10.31
CA THR A 271 -8.77 -7.83 10.79
C THR A 271 -9.61 -6.89 9.90
N GLU A 272 -10.83 -7.28 9.61
CA GLU A 272 -11.80 -6.45 8.88
C GLU A 272 -12.62 -5.53 9.80
N GLN A 273 -12.47 -5.68 11.11
CA GLN A 273 -13.19 -4.93 12.11
C GLN A 273 -12.21 -4.09 12.93
N ALA A 274 -12.43 -2.77 12.92
CA ALA A 274 -11.79 -1.90 13.88
C ALA A 274 -12.25 -2.30 15.30
N PRO A 275 -11.36 -2.25 16.31
CA PRO A 275 -11.82 -2.35 17.69
C PRO A 275 -12.85 -1.24 17.94
N PRO A 276 -13.89 -1.48 18.75
CA PRO A 276 -14.84 -0.42 19.09
C PRO A 276 -14.05 0.77 19.61
N TYR A 277 -14.18 1.91 18.93
CA TYR A 277 -13.44 3.13 19.25
C TYR A 277 -13.71 3.44 20.72
N GLN A 278 -12.77 3.11 21.61
CA GLN A 278 -12.84 3.58 22.97
C GLN A 278 -12.56 5.07 22.83
N LEU A 279 -13.62 5.87 22.90
CA LEU A 279 -13.50 7.30 23.10
C LEU A 279 -12.69 7.47 24.39
N ILE A 280 -11.36 7.59 24.22
CA ILE A 280 -10.48 8.01 25.29
C ILE A 280 -10.96 9.43 25.57
N SER A 281 -11.82 9.55 26.59
CA SER A 281 -12.27 10.84 27.08
C SER A 281 -11.00 11.60 27.42
N GLN A 282 -10.64 12.59 26.61
CA GLN A 282 -9.47 13.40 26.92
C GLN A 282 -9.70 14.03 28.30
N PRO A 283 -8.76 13.88 29.24
CA PRO A 283 -8.89 14.44 30.58
C PRO A 283 -8.92 15.98 30.56
#